data_AF-J3LZR3-F1
#
_entry.id   AF-J3LZR3-F1
#
_cell.length_a   1.000
_cell.length_b   1.000
_cell.length_c   1.000
_cell.angle_alpha   90.00
_cell.angle_beta   90.00
_cell.angle_gamma   90.00
#
_symmetry.space_group_name_H-M   'P 1'
#
loop_
_entity.id
_entity.type
_entity.pdbx_description
1 polymer ?
#
loop_
_entity_poly.entity_id
_entity_poly.type
_entity_poly.pdbx_seq_one_letter_code
_entity_poly.pdbx_strand_id
1 'polypeptide(L)'
;MHKPEQDKKVSAMVSFRLPLILLVSLLGISLSCGAALPPPVYDTDGHELSAAESYYVLPAIPGHGGGLTMAPRVFPCPLLVAQETDERRKGFTVRFTPWGGGAAAASPDKTTIRVSTDVRIRFNAATTCVQSTEWHIGDEPLTGVRRVVTGPVIGPSPGGRENAFRVERYGGGGYKLASCRDSCQDLGVSRDGARAWLGASQPAHVVVFKKASKNKYLCNWVDRASVMFTAVFRVGVAIAKSQRPWTAVIGSPTSLHFTDLSSYRKIETS
;
A
#
# COMPACT_ATOMS: atom_id res chain seq x y z
N MET A 1 -57.34 47.38 -53.30
CA MET A 1 -57.58 47.10 -51.87
C MET A 1 -57.22 45.63 -51.62
N HIS A 2 -55.94 45.33 -51.42
CA HIS A 2 -55.46 43.96 -51.19
C HIS A 2 -54.58 43.96 -49.94
N LYS A 3 -54.93 43.07 -49.01
CA LYS A 3 -54.42 42.97 -47.64
C LYS A 3 -53.32 41.92 -47.59
N PRO A 4 -52.09 42.23 -47.12
CA PRO A 4 -51.14 41.22 -46.72
C PRO A 4 -51.21 41.06 -45.19
N GLU A 5 -51.99 40.08 -44.73
CA GLU A 5 -52.09 39.71 -43.29
C GLU A 5 -51.81 38.22 -43.05
N GLN A 6 -51.13 37.56 -43.99
CA GLN A 6 -50.76 36.16 -43.86
C GLN A 6 -49.25 35.96 -43.57
N ASP A 7 -48.37 36.92 -43.91
CA ASP A 7 -46.92 36.73 -43.77
C ASP A 7 -46.40 36.88 -42.33
N LYS A 8 -47.10 37.63 -41.46
CA LYS A 8 -46.65 37.84 -40.08
C LYS A 8 -46.84 36.62 -39.18
N LYS A 9 -47.87 35.80 -39.44
CA LYS A 9 -48.17 34.60 -38.63
C LYS A 9 -47.17 33.47 -38.88
N VAL A 10 -46.76 33.27 -40.13
CA VAL A 10 -45.78 32.24 -40.52
C VAL A 10 -44.40 32.56 -39.94
N SER A 11 -43.98 33.83 -40.02
CA SER A 11 -42.68 34.29 -39.49
C SER A 11 -42.58 34.16 -37.96
N ALA A 12 -43.64 34.50 -37.22
CA ALA A 12 -43.67 34.36 -35.77
C ALA A 12 -43.63 32.88 -35.31
N MET A 13 -44.29 31.98 -36.04
CA MET A 13 -44.35 30.55 -35.70
C MET A 13 -43.03 29.81 -35.97
N VAL A 14 -42.26 30.26 -36.97
CA VAL A 14 -40.89 29.76 -37.25
C VAL A 14 -39.89 30.33 -36.24
N SER A 15 -40.02 31.61 -35.87
CA SER A 15 -39.14 32.29 -34.91
C SER A 15 -39.21 31.71 -33.49
N PHE A 16 -40.36 31.19 -33.04
CA PHE A 16 -40.49 30.51 -31.74
C PHE A 16 -40.01 29.05 -31.73
N ARG A 17 -39.96 28.39 -32.90
CA ARG A 17 -39.50 26.98 -33.00
C ARG A 17 -37.98 26.84 -32.99
N LEU A 18 -37.25 27.80 -33.58
CA LEU A 18 -35.78 27.81 -33.53
C LEU A 18 -35.19 27.85 -32.10
N PRO A 19 -35.62 28.75 -31.18
CA PRO A 19 -35.06 28.81 -29.83
C PRO A 19 -35.46 27.60 -28.99
N LEU A 20 -36.63 26.98 -29.24
CA LEU A 20 -37.05 25.76 -28.55
C LEU A 20 -36.23 24.53 -29.00
N ILE A 21 -35.93 24.41 -30.30
CA ILE A 21 -35.06 23.36 -30.83
C ILE A 21 -33.61 23.56 -30.35
N LEU A 22 -33.14 24.81 -30.24
CA LEU A 22 -31.85 25.16 -29.64
C LEU A 22 -31.81 24.85 -28.13
N LEU A 23 -32.89 25.10 -27.38
CA LEU A 23 -32.97 24.72 -25.97
C LEU A 23 -32.94 23.20 -25.78
N VAL A 24 -33.69 22.44 -26.59
CA VAL A 24 -33.72 20.97 -26.51
C VAL A 24 -32.38 20.37 -26.95
N SER A 25 -31.68 20.97 -27.91
CA SER A 25 -30.32 20.53 -28.28
C SER A 25 -29.25 20.91 -27.24
N LEU A 26 -29.39 22.05 -26.56
CA LEU A 26 -28.56 22.39 -25.39
C LEU A 26 -28.81 21.47 -24.18
N LEU A 27 -30.05 21.03 -23.96
CA LEU A 27 -30.39 20.07 -22.91
C LEU A 27 -29.87 18.65 -23.21
N GLY A 28 -29.70 18.28 -24.48
CA GLY A 28 -29.24 16.95 -24.91
C GLY A 28 -27.74 16.66 -24.76
N ILE A 29 -26.90 17.66 -24.47
CA ILE A 29 -25.43 17.49 -24.40
C ILE A 29 -24.93 17.11 -22.99
N SER A 30 -25.81 17.05 -21.99
CA SER A 30 -25.42 16.69 -20.62
C SER A 30 -25.47 15.20 -20.31
N LEU A 31 -25.21 14.32 -21.28
CA LEU A 31 -24.81 12.94 -20.98
C LEU A 31 -23.34 12.94 -20.57
N SER A 32 -23.09 13.30 -19.30
CA SER A 32 -21.78 13.09 -18.69
C SER A 32 -21.48 11.58 -18.75
N CYS A 33 -20.53 11.20 -19.61
CA CYS A 33 -19.89 9.91 -19.58
C CYS A 33 -19.13 9.81 -18.25
N GLY A 34 -19.82 9.41 -17.18
CA GLY A 34 -19.17 9.00 -15.96
C GLY A 34 -18.38 7.74 -16.28
N ALA A 35 -17.06 7.86 -16.41
CA ALA A 35 -16.21 6.70 -16.60
C ALA A 35 -16.48 5.71 -15.45
N ALA A 36 -17.02 4.54 -15.78
CA ALA A 36 -17.26 3.50 -14.79
C ALA A 36 -15.92 3.11 -14.14
N LEU A 37 -15.88 3.10 -12.80
CA LEU A 37 -14.68 2.70 -12.08
C LEU A 37 -14.30 1.25 -12.43
N PRO A 38 -13.00 0.93 -12.52
CA PRO A 38 -12.56 -0.45 -12.76
C PRO A 38 -13.12 -1.41 -11.69
N PRO A 39 -13.41 -2.68 -12.03
CA PRO A 39 -13.95 -3.63 -11.07
C PRO A 39 -13.07 -3.81 -9.81
N PRO A 40 -13.67 -4.13 -8.66
CA PRO A 40 -12.91 -4.51 -7.47
C PRO A 40 -12.04 -5.75 -7.70
N VAL A 41 -10.96 -5.85 -6.92
CA VAL A 41 -10.23 -7.09 -6.66
C VAL A 41 -10.94 -7.82 -5.52
N TYR A 42 -11.06 -9.15 -5.60
CA TYR A 42 -11.75 -9.97 -4.61
C TYR A 42 -10.78 -10.89 -3.87
N ASP A 43 -11.05 -11.13 -2.60
CA ASP A 43 -10.35 -12.12 -1.79
C ASP A 43 -10.92 -13.54 -2.03
N THR A 44 -10.27 -14.53 -1.43
CA THR A 44 -10.68 -15.94 -1.55
C THR A 44 -12.06 -16.24 -0.99
N ASP A 45 -12.61 -15.35 -0.17
CA ASP A 45 -13.94 -15.49 0.43
C ASP A 45 -15.00 -14.70 -0.37
N GLY A 46 -14.61 -14.07 -1.49
CA GLY A 46 -15.50 -13.33 -2.38
C GLY A 46 -15.77 -11.88 -1.94
N HIS A 47 -15.04 -11.35 -0.96
CA HIS A 47 -15.18 -9.96 -0.52
C HIS A 47 -14.22 -9.05 -1.28
N GLU A 48 -14.61 -7.79 -1.47
CA GLU A 48 -13.73 -6.78 -2.06
C GLU A 48 -12.46 -6.56 -1.21
N LEU A 49 -11.30 -6.45 -1.87
CA LEU A 49 -10.07 -6.04 -1.20
C LEU A 49 -10.18 -4.60 -0.71
N SER A 50 -9.82 -4.39 0.55
CA SER A 50 -9.80 -3.08 1.20
C SER A 50 -8.38 -2.63 1.52
N ALA A 51 -8.10 -1.33 1.40
CA ALA A 51 -6.83 -0.74 1.83
C ALA A 51 -6.59 -0.85 3.35
N ALA A 52 -7.64 -1.04 4.15
CA ALA A 52 -7.55 -1.17 5.60
C ALA A 52 -7.11 -2.57 6.07
N GLU A 53 -7.28 -3.59 5.25
CA GLU A 53 -7.09 -4.98 5.63
C GLU A 53 -5.74 -5.53 5.14
N SER A 54 -5.29 -6.65 5.73
CA SER A 54 -4.05 -7.32 5.34
C SER A 54 -4.38 -8.66 4.69
N TYR A 55 -3.65 -9.01 3.62
CA TYR A 55 -3.92 -10.20 2.81
C TYR A 55 -2.65 -11.01 2.59
N TYR A 56 -2.71 -12.33 2.74
CA TYR A 56 -1.69 -13.19 2.17
C TYR A 56 -1.84 -13.23 0.65
N VAL A 57 -0.72 -13.15 -0.06
CA VAL A 57 -0.68 -13.38 -1.52
C VAL A 57 -0.25 -14.81 -1.73
N LEU A 58 -1.17 -15.65 -2.18
CA LEU A 58 -0.99 -17.10 -2.32
C LEU A 58 -1.04 -17.48 -3.81
N PRO A 59 -0.33 -18.54 -4.24
CA PRO A 59 -0.49 -19.06 -5.59
C PRO A 59 -1.92 -19.52 -5.81
N ALA A 60 -2.50 -19.18 -6.96
CA ALA A 60 -3.85 -19.59 -7.32
C ALA A 60 -3.94 -21.11 -7.60
N ILE A 61 -2.83 -21.70 -8.03
CA ILE A 61 -2.72 -23.11 -8.41
C ILE A 61 -1.94 -23.86 -7.31
N PRO A 62 -2.53 -24.87 -6.66
CA PRO A 62 -1.79 -25.76 -5.75
C PRO A 62 -0.61 -26.43 -6.48
N GLY A 63 0.48 -26.78 -5.80
CA GLY A 63 1.68 -27.31 -6.48
C GLY A 63 2.73 -26.24 -6.84
N HIS A 64 2.37 -24.95 -6.77
CA HIS A 64 3.21 -23.84 -7.23
C HIS A 64 3.94 -23.09 -6.11
N GLY A 65 4.14 -23.71 -4.94
CA GLY A 65 4.84 -23.12 -3.80
C GLY A 65 3.92 -22.45 -2.77
N GLY A 66 4.51 -21.76 -1.80
CA GLY A 66 3.80 -21.04 -0.74
C GLY A 66 3.54 -19.58 -1.09
N GLY A 67 3.14 -18.81 -0.08
CA GLY A 67 2.86 -17.39 -0.22
C GLY A 67 4.11 -16.51 -0.31
N LEU A 68 3.91 -15.22 -0.56
CA LEU A 68 5.01 -14.26 -0.68
C LEU A 68 5.61 -13.88 0.68
N THR A 69 6.94 -13.78 0.71
CA THR A 69 7.77 -13.55 1.89
C THR A 69 8.92 -12.58 1.57
N MET A 70 9.78 -12.32 2.55
CA MET A 70 11.00 -11.51 2.39
C MET A 70 12.23 -12.37 2.67
N ALA A 71 13.29 -12.23 1.86
CA ALA A 71 14.55 -12.93 2.08
C ALA A 71 15.76 -12.07 1.67
N PRO A 72 16.90 -12.20 2.39
CA PRO A 72 18.16 -11.64 1.94
C PRO A 72 18.68 -12.42 0.73
N ARG A 73 19.37 -11.75 -0.20
CA ARG A 73 19.97 -12.40 -1.37
C ARG A 73 21.48 -12.50 -1.26
N VAL A 74 22.19 -11.39 -1.44
CA VAL A 74 23.66 -11.31 -1.32
C VAL A 74 24.05 -10.68 0.02
N PHE A 75 23.45 -9.53 0.31
CA PHE A 75 23.62 -8.81 1.57
C PHE A 75 22.42 -9.04 2.49
N PRO A 76 22.56 -8.86 3.82
CA PRO A 76 21.46 -9.04 4.77
C PRO A 76 20.30 -8.06 4.52
N CYS A 77 20.60 -6.87 4.01
CA CYS A 77 19.62 -5.83 3.66
C CYS A 77 20.05 -5.16 2.33
N PRO A 78 19.10 -4.66 1.52
CA PRO A 78 17.66 -4.78 1.69
C PRO A 78 17.14 -6.22 1.48
N LEU A 79 15.96 -6.53 2.01
CA LEU A 79 15.30 -7.80 1.74
C LEU A 79 14.56 -7.74 0.40
N LEU A 80 14.60 -8.84 -0.34
CA LEU A 80 13.87 -8.99 -1.60
C LEU A 80 12.57 -9.75 -1.38
N VAL A 81 11.59 -9.50 -2.23
CA VAL A 81 10.35 -10.26 -2.23
C VAL A 81 10.62 -11.63 -2.83
N ALA A 82 10.35 -12.65 -2.03
CA ALA A 82 10.54 -14.04 -2.39
C ALA A 82 9.21 -14.80 -2.28
N GLN A 83 9.17 -16.00 -2.85
CA GLN A 83 8.10 -16.94 -2.63
C GLN A 83 8.58 -18.02 -1.66
N GLU A 84 7.74 -18.38 -0.69
CA GLU A 84 7.97 -19.56 0.14
C GLU A 84 7.99 -20.82 -0.75
N THR A 85 8.92 -21.73 -0.49
CA THR A 85 9.03 -22.99 -1.24
C THR A 85 8.05 -24.05 -0.73
N ASP A 86 7.71 -24.01 0.56
CA ASP A 86 6.72 -24.87 1.18
C ASP A 86 5.32 -24.24 1.07
N GLU A 87 4.40 -24.96 0.43
CA GLU A 87 3.01 -24.56 0.18
C GLU A 87 2.22 -24.30 1.46
N ARG A 88 2.63 -24.91 2.57
CA ARG A 88 2.00 -24.71 3.89
C ARG A 88 2.34 -23.34 4.46
N ARG A 89 3.42 -22.72 4.01
CA ARG A 89 3.87 -21.41 4.49
C ARG A 89 3.20 -20.32 3.66
N LYS A 90 2.30 -19.59 4.30
CA LYS A 90 1.56 -18.47 3.69
C LYS A 90 2.39 -17.20 3.48
N GLY A 91 3.63 -17.18 3.97
CA GLY A 91 4.48 -15.99 3.96
C GLY A 91 3.95 -14.87 4.85
N PHE A 92 4.24 -13.62 4.47
CA PHE A 92 3.78 -12.42 5.17
C PHE A 92 2.56 -11.81 4.48
N THR A 93 1.70 -11.18 5.26
CA THR A 93 0.55 -10.46 4.72
C THR A 93 1.00 -9.13 4.11
N VAL A 94 0.35 -8.69 3.04
CA VAL A 94 0.55 -7.38 2.41
C VAL A 94 -0.61 -6.44 2.69
N ARG A 95 -0.33 -5.15 2.61
CA ARG A 95 -1.31 -4.06 2.54
C ARG A 95 -1.18 -3.31 1.23
N PHE A 96 -2.32 -2.96 0.65
CA PHE A 96 -2.42 -2.16 -0.56
C PHE A 96 -2.80 -0.74 -0.20
N THR A 97 -2.13 0.23 -0.80
CA THR A 97 -2.49 1.65 -0.69
C THR A 97 -2.68 2.20 -2.09
N PRO A 98 -3.82 2.83 -2.43
CA PRO A 98 -3.97 3.47 -3.73
C PRO A 98 -2.86 4.47 -4.00
N TRP A 99 -2.48 4.57 -5.27
CA TRP A 99 -1.58 5.61 -5.73
C TRP A 99 -2.21 7.00 -5.57
N GLY A 100 -1.39 8.02 -5.30
CA GLY A 100 -1.82 9.42 -5.37
C GLY A 100 -2.30 10.08 -4.07
N GLY A 101 -2.18 9.45 -2.89
CA GLY A 101 -2.19 10.12 -1.57
C GLY A 101 -3.43 10.94 -1.16
N GLY A 102 -4.47 11.03 -2.01
CA GLY A 102 -5.66 11.85 -1.79
C GLY A 102 -6.68 11.24 -0.83
N ALA A 103 -7.95 11.63 -0.97
CA ALA A 103 -9.06 11.22 -0.09
C ALA A 103 -9.16 9.70 0.15
N ALA A 104 -8.77 8.87 -0.82
CA ALA A 104 -8.71 7.41 -0.68
C ALA A 104 -7.59 6.94 0.28
N ALA A 105 -6.42 7.59 0.28
CA ALA A 105 -5.37 7.31 1.27
C ALA A 105 -5.75 7.84 2.67
N ALA A 106 -6.53 8.93 2.72
CA ALA A 106 -7.01 9.53 3.97
C ALA A 106 -8.16 8.74 4.62
N SER A 107 -8.82 7.84 3.89
CA SER A 107 -9.92 7.01 4.39
C SER A 107 -9.75 5.55 3.95
N PRO A 108 -8.74 4.84 4.49
CA PRO A 108 -8.44 3.46 4.09
C PRO A 108 -9.61 2.51 4.34
N ASP A 109 -10.42 2.74 5.37
CA ASP A 109 -11.58 1.91 5.73
C ASP A 109 -12.70 1.96 4.68
N LYS A 110 -12.73 3.00 3.85
CA LYS A 110 -13.72 3.19 2.78
C LYS A 110 -13.13 2.94 1.38
N THR A 111 -11.91 2.43 1.31
CA THR A 111 -11.14 2.38 0.08
C THR A 111 -11.02 0.95 -0.43
N THR A 112 -11.74 0.69 -1.52
CA THR A 112 -11.68 -0.57 -2.28
C THR A 112 -10.49 -0.57 -3.24
N ILE A 113 -9.74 -1.66 -3.28
CA ILE A 113 -8.68 -1.91 -4.25
C ILE A 113 -9.30 -2.43 -5.55
N ARG A 114 -8.96 -1.78 -6.66
CA ARG A 114 -9.55 -2.05 -7.98
C ARG A 114 -8.49 -2.52 -8.96
N VAL A 115 -8.93 -3.33 -9.92
CA VAL A 115 -8.05 -3.80 -11.01
C VAL A 115 -7.58 -2.64 -11.86
N SER A 116 -6.45 -2.81 -12.54
CA SER A 116 -5.90 -1.83 -13.48
C SER A 116 -5.67 -0.41 -12.91
N THR A 117 -5.60 -0.31 -11.58
CA THR A 117 -5.36 0.93 -10.84
C THR A 117 -4.02 0.84 -10.13
N ASP A 118 -3.23 1.90 -10.17
CA ASP A 118 -1.93 1.93 -9.51
C ASP A 118 -2.09 1.84 -7.99
N VAL A 119 -1.30 0.96 -7.37
CA VAL A 119 -1.24 0.74 -5.93
C VAL A 119 0.21 0.62 -5.47
N ARG A 120 0.46 1.00 -4.22
CA ARG A 120 1.66 0.65 -3.48
C ARG A 120 1.39 -0.59 -2.64
N ILE A 121 2.36 -1.48 -2.55
CA ILE A 121 2.26 -2.74 -1.83
C ILE A 121 3.33 -2.73 -0.75
N ARG A 122 2.98 -3.12 0.48
CA ARG A 122 3.97 -3.31 1.56
C ARG A 122 3.68 -4.56 2.37
N PHE A 123 4.71 -5.21 2.87
CA PHE A 123 4.50 -6.27 3.87
C PHE A 123 4.11 -5.66 5.23
N ASN A 124 3.13 -6.26 5.90
CA ASN A 124 2.81 -5.97 7.29
C ASN A 124 3.67 -6.84 8.21
N ALA A 125 4.96 -6.47 8.32
CA ALA A 125 5.96 -7.18 9.11
C ALA A 125 7.04 -6.20 9.60
N ALA A 126 7.63 -6.50 10.75
CA ALA A 126 8.83 -5.83 11.24
C ALA A 126 10.07 -6.64 10.82
N THR A 127 11.16 -5.95 10.49
CA THR A 127 12.40 -6.58 10.02
C THR A 127 13.60 -6.05 10.78
N THR A 128 14.68 -6.82 10.82
CA THR A 128 15.96 -6.40 11.42
C THR A 128 16.69 -5.35 10.58
N CYS A 129 16.26 -5.11 9.34
CA CYS A 129 16.85 -4.09 8.47
C CYS A 129 16.48 -2.66 8.88
N VAL A 130 15.45 -2.47 9.73
CA VAL A 130 14.96 -1.14 10.14
C VAL A 130 14.69 -0.24 8.91
N GLN A 131 14.15 -0.85 7.86
CA GLN A 131 13.86 -0.23 6.57
C GLN A 131 12.39 -0.42 6.21
N SER A 132 11.88 0.38 5.27
CA SER A 132 10.53 0.23 4.74
C SER A 132 10.31 -1.18 4.17
N THR A 133 9.14 -1.76 4.42
CA THR A 133 8.69 -3.00 3.78
C THR A 133 7.83 -2.74 2.54
N GLU A 134 7.74 -1.48 2.10
CA GLU A 134 7.13 -1.10 0.83
C GLU A 134 7.94 -1.67 -0.33
N TRP A 135 7.24 -2.24 -1.29
CA TRP A 135 7.82 -2.88 -2.45
C TRP A 135 8.20 -1.82 -3.47
N HIS A 136 9.27 -2.07 -4.18
CA HIS A 136 9.60 -1.37 -5.42
C HIS A 136 10.35 -2.32 -6.37
N ILE A 137 10.23 -2.11 -7.67
CA ILE A 137 11.04 -2.83 -8.65
C ILE A 137 12.45 -2.23 -8.69
N GLY A 138 13.47 -3.07 -8.68
CA GLY A 138 14.87 -2.67 -8.78
C GLY A 138 15.60 -3.51 -9.83
N ASP A 139 16.56 -2.88 -10.53
CA ASP A 139 17.41 -3.54 -11.51
C ASP A 139 18.64 -4.12 -10.80
N GLU A 140 18.94 -5.41 -11.00
CA GLU A 140 20.19 -6.01 -10.52
C GLU A 140 21.38 -5.46 -11.33
N PRO A 141 22.40 -4.86 -10.71
CA PRO A 141 23.46 -4.12 -11.43
C PRO A 141 24.24 -4.94 -12.46
N LEU A 142 24.46 -6.24 -12.21
CA LEU A 142 25.31 -7.08 -13.05
C LEU A 142 24.54 -7.81 -14.15
N THR A 143 23.28 -8.18 -13.89
CA THR A 143 22.50 -9.05 -14.78
C THR A 143 21.39 -8.30 -15.50
N GLY A 144 21.03 -7.10 -15.05
CA GLY A 144 19.85 -6.37 -15.50
C GLY A 144 18.52 -7.02 -15.08
N VAL A 145 18.55 -8.10 -14.30
CA VAL A 145 17.33 -8.79 -13.85
C VAL A 145 16.57 -7.88 -12.89
N ARG A 146 15.31 -7.61 -13.22
CA ARG A 146 14.42 -6.80 -12.38
C ARG A 146 13.75 -7.66 -11.32
N ARG A 147 14.03 -7.37 -10.05
CA ARG A 147 13.39 -8.03 -8.90
C ARG A 147 12.61 -7.02 -8.06
N VAL A 148 11.62 -7.51 -7.35
CA VAL A 148 10.90 -6.70 -6.36
C VAL A 148 11.70 -6.70 -5.06
N VAL A 149 12.02 -5.51 -4.58
CA VAL A 149 12.88 -5.24 -3.43
C VAL A 149 12.09 -4.44 -2.39
N THR A 150 12.51 -4.50 -1.13
CA THR A 150 12.04 -3.64 -0.06
C THR A 150 13.12 -2.63 0.34
N GLY A 151 12.79 -1.68 1.21
CA GLY A 151 13.72 -0.66 1.66
C GLY A 151 13.76 0.57 0.76
N PRO A 152 14.84 1.36 0.80
CA PRO A 152 14.93 2.59 0.02
C PRO A 152 15.16 2.31 -1.47
N VAL A 153 14.51 3.09 -2.32
CA VAL A 153 14.81 3.12 -3.76
C VAL A 153 16.19 3.77 -3.95
N ILE A 154 17.13 3.00 -4.51
CA ILE A 154 18.47 3.49 -4.85
C ILE A 154 18.49 3.90 -6.33
N GLY A 155 18.82 5.16 -6.61
CA GLY A 155 18.86 5.69 -7.99
C GLY A 155 17.48 5.69 -8.66
N PRO A 156 16.52 6.49 -8.17
CA PRO A 156 15.17 6.52 -8.73
C PRO A 156 15.19 6.95 -10.20
N SER A 157 14.29 6.37 -10.98
CA SER A 157 14.04 6.80 -12.35
C SER A 157 13.41 8.19 -12.34
N PRO A 158 13.50 8.94 -13.46
CA PRO A 158 12.85 10.25 -13.57
C PRO A 158 11.35 10.22 -13.27
N GLY A 159 10.69 9.08 -13.48
CA GLY A 159 9.28 8.90 -13.19
C GLY A 159 8.96 8.73 -11.71
N GLY A 160 9.89 8.21 -10.89
CA GLY A 160 9.67 7.93 -9.47
C GLY A 160 8.53 6.95 -9.22
N ARG A 161 8.41 5.92 -10.06
CA ARG A 161 7.29 4.96 -10.10
C ARG A 161 7.70 3.52 -9.83
N GLU A 162 8.85 3.32 -9.20
CA GLU A 162 9.39 2.00 -8.88
C GLU A 162 8.44 1.21 -7.97
N ASN A 163 7.69 1.90 -7.12
CA ASN A 163 6.69 1.36 -6.19
C ASN A 163 5.25 1.37 -6.74
N ALA A 164 5.06 1.66 -8.04
CA ALA A 164 3.75 1.60 -8.69
C ALA A 164 3.47 0.19 -9.22
N PHE A 165 2.51 -0.48 -8.62
CA PHE A 165 2.06 -1.81 -9.03
C PHE A 165 0.59 -1.80 -9.47
N ARG A 166 0.17 -2.83 -10.20
CA ARG A 166 -1.23 -3.09 -10.51
C ARG A 166 -1.59 -4.53 -10.21
N VAL A 167 -2.86 -4.73 -9.89
CA VAL A 167 -3.49 -6.04 -9.84
C VAL A 167 -4.36 -6.18 -11.09
N GLU A 168 -4.14 -7.23 -11.86
CA GLU A 168 -4.89 -7.49 -13.10
C GLU A 168 -5.60 -8.84 -13.01
N ARG A 169 -6.79 -8.96 -13.60
CA ARG A 169 -7.47 -10.26 -13.71
C ARG A 169 -6.64 -11.19 -14.60
N TYR A 170 -6.54 -12.46 -14.20
CA TYR A 170 -5.81 -13.45 -14.99
C TYR A 170 -6.41 -14.85 -14.83
N GLY A 171 -6.69 -15.50 -15.97
CA GLY A 171 -7.32 -16.82 -16.01
C GLY A 171 -8.77 -16.85 -15.50
N GLY A 172 -9.25 -18.03 -15.09
CA GLY A 172 -10.63 -18.30 -14.71
C GLY A 172 -11.04 -17.91 -13.27
N GLY A 173 -10.22 -17.12 -12.56
CA GLY A 173 -10.52 -16.74 -11.17
C GLY A 173 -9.36 -16.19 -10.34
N GLY A 174 -8.17 -16.05 -10.93
CA GLY A 174 -6.99 -15.50 -10.25
C GLY A 174 -6.65 -14.08 -10.70
N TYR A 175 -5.56 -13.59 -10.15
CA TYR A 175 -4.96 -12.30 -10.50
C TYR A 175 -3.49 -12.47 -10.85
N LYS A 176 -2.93 -11.47 -11.53
CA LYS A 176 -1.48 -11.29 -11.63
C LYS A 176 -1.11 -9.92 -11.10
N LEU A 177 0.11 -9.79 -10.61
CA LEU A 177 0.69 -8.52 -10.23
C LEU A 177 1.54 -7.99 -11.39
N ALA A 178 1.51 -6.68 -11.61
CA ALA A 178 2.36 -6.01 -12.59
C ALA A 178 3.10 -4.83 -11.95
N SER A 179 4.33 -4.59 -12.36
CA SER A 179 5.10 -3.39 -12.02
C SER A 179 4.98 -2.37 -13.16
N CYS A 180 4.58 -1.14 -12.86
CA CYS A 180 4.30 -0.07 -13.83
C CYS A 180 5.24 1.14 -13.64
N ARG A 181 6.56 0.85 -13.63
CA ARG A 181 7.61 1.86 -13.55
C ARG A 181 7.72 2.68 -14.85
N ASP A 182 8.16 2.03 -15.92
CA ASP A 182 8.32 2.64 -17.25
C ASP A 182 7.20 2.18 -18.19
N SER A 183 6.93 0.88 -18.18
CA SER A 183 5.78 0.20 -18.77
C SER A 183 5.30 -0.86 -17.80
N CYS A 184 4.04 -1.29 -17.92
CA CYS A 184 3.51 -2.34 -17.06
C CYS A 184 4.07 -3.70 -17.49
N GLN A 185 4.83 -4.34 -16.61
CA GLN A 185 5.41 -5.66 -16.81
C GLN A 185 4.83 -6.63 -15.78
N ASP A 186 4.40 -7.80 -16.25
CA ASP A 186 3.93 -8.87 -15.37
C ASP A 186 5.03 -9.34 -14.42
N LEU A 187 4.64 -9.64 -13.19
CA LEU A 187 5.52 -10.21 -12.18
C LEU A 187 5.39 -11.73 -12.19
N GLY A 188 6.53 -12.37 -12.41
CA GLY A 188 6.71 -13.81 -12.35
C GLY A 188 7.62 -14.21 -11.19
N VAL A 189 7.73 -15.51 -10.97
CA VAL A 189 8.67 -16.08 -10.00
C VAL A 189 9.81 -16.76 -10.74
N SER A 190 11.04 -16.34 -10.43
CA SER A 190 12.27 -16.92 -10.97
C SER A 190 13.03 -17.66 -9.86
N ARG A 191 13.47 -18.89 -10.13
CA ARG A 191 14.29 -19.66 -9.18
C ARG A 191 15.77 -19.37 -9.39
N ASP A 192 16.46 -19.05 -8.30
CA ASP A 192 17.90 -18.83 -8.24
C ASP A 192 18.41 -19.58 -7.00
N GLY A 193 18.98 -20.77 -7.23
CA GLY A 193 19.31 -21.74 -6.19
C GLY A 193 18.09 -22.23 -5.39
N ALA A 194 18.20 -22.21 -4.07
CA ALA A 194 17.12 -22.64 -3.16
C ALA A 194 16.01 -21.59 -2.99
N ARG A 195 16.12 -20.43 -3.63
CA ARG A 195 15.19 -19.31 -3.47
C ARG A 195 14.39 -19.07 -4.75
N ALA A 196 13.16 -18.62 -4.54
CA ALA A 196 12.24 -18.22 -5.59
C ALA A 196 11.96 -16.73 -5.41
N TRP A 197 12.27 -15.91 -6.42
CA TRP A 197 12.26 -14.45 -6.35
C TRP A 197 11.16 -13.87 -7.22
N LEU A 198 10.43 -12.89 -6.69
CA LEU A 198 9.45 -12.15 -7.46
C LEU A 198 10.17 -11.06 -8.28
N GLY A 199 9.85 -10.97 -9.57
CA GLY A 199 10.47 -10.00 -10.47
C GLY A 199 9.74 -9.88 -11.80
N ALA A 200 10.17 -8.94 -12.63
CA ALA A 200 9.60 -8.77 -13.97
C ALA A 200 9.98 -9.98 -14.83
N SER A 201 9.03 -10.87 -15.08
CA SER A 201 9.30 -12.16 -15.70
C SER A 201 8.01 -12.80 -16.22
N GLN A 202 8.14 -13.65 -17.23
CA GLN A 202 7.09 -14.52 -17.72
C GLN A 202 7.49 -16.00 -17.53
N PRO A 203 6.54 -16.90 -17.21
CA PRO A 203 5.11 -16.64 -17.04
C PRO A 203 4.79 -15.86 -15.76
N ALA A 204 3.65 -15.15 -15.78
CA ALA A 204 3.17 -14.40 -14.64
C ALA A 204 2.85 -15.33 -13.46
N HIS A 205 3.15 -14.89 -12.24
CA HIS A 205 2.76 -15.61 -11.03
C HIS A 205 1.29 -15.34 -10.75
N VAL A 206 0.45 -16.35 -10.99
CA VAL A 206 -1.00 -16.25 -10.77
C VAL A 206 -1.31 -16.40 -9.29
N VAL A 207 -1.97 -15.40 -8.73
CA VAL A 207 -2.19 -15.27 -7.29
C VAL A 207 -3.66 -15.11 -6.94
N VAL A 208 -3.99 -15.46 -5.70
CA VAL A 208 -5.22 -15.14 -4.99
C VAL A 208 -4.89 -14.45 -3.67
N PHE A 209 -5.84 -13.68 -3.16
CA PHE A 209 -5.65 -12.91 -1.93
C PHE A 209 -6.46 -13.53 -0.80
N LYS A 210 -5.79 -14.00 0.24
CA LYS A 210 -6.46 -14.55 1.43
C LYS A 210 -6.41 -13.54 2.57
N LYS A 211 -7.57 -13.08 3.04
CA LYS A 211 -7.64 -12.14 4.16
C LYS A 211 -6.98 -12.71 5.41
N ALA A 212 -6.18 -11.89 6.09
CA ALA A 212 -5.56 -12.27 7.35
C ALA A 212 -6.62 -12.29 8.46
N SER A 213 -6.68 -13.38 9.21
CA SER A 213 -7.56 -13.46 10.38
C SER A 213 -7.07 -12.47 11.44
N LYS A 214 -7.93 -11.55 11.87
CA LYS A 214 -7.62 -10.69 13.03
C LYS A 214 -7.59 -11.59 14.27
N ASN A 215 -6.39 -11.90 14.76
CA ASN A 215 -6.28 -12.60 16.02
C ASN A 215 -6.66 -11.64 17.14
N LYS A 216 -7.90 -11.76 17.64
CA LYS A 216 -8.47 -10.88 18.67
C LYS A 216 -7.60 -10.79 19.94
N TYR A 217 -6.80 -11.82 20.20
CA TYR A 217 -5.88 -11.88 21.33
C TYR A 217 -4.59 -11.07 21.13
N LEU A 218 -4.18 -10.80 19.89
CA LEU A 218 -2.99 -10.00 19.57
C LEU A 218 -3.25 -8.49 19.72
N CYS A 219 -4.46 -8.00 19.44
CA CYS A 219 -4.81 -6.60 19.71
C CYS A 219 -4.63 -6.24 21.19
N ASN A 220 -5.06 -7.12 22.10
CA ASN A 220 -4.84 -6.95 23.54
C ASN A 220 -3.36 -6.96 23.94
N TRP A 221 -2.51 -7.62 23.16
CA TRP A 221 -1.07 -7.70 23.41
C TRP A 221 -0.32 -6.48 22.92
N VAL A 222 -0.70 -5.89 21.79
CA VAL A 222 -0.08 -4.63 21.28
C VAL A 222 -0.43 -3.46 22.21
N ASP A 223 -1.66 -3.41 22.73
CA ASP A 223 -2.06 -2.40 23.73
C ASP A 223 -1.28 -2.57 25.04
N ARG A 224 -0.99 -3.81 25.46
CA ARG A 224 -0.13 -4.09 26.63
C ARG A 224 1.37 -3.92 26.35
N ALA A 225 1.83 -4.17 25.13
CA ALA A 225 3.22 -4.01 24.73
C ALA A 225 3.60 -2.53 24.58
N SER A 226 2.66 -1.65 24.22
CA SER A 226 2.85 -0.20 24.30
C SER A 226 3.16 0.26 25.74
N VAL A 227 2.54 -0.38 26.74
CA VAL A 227 2.84 -0.15 28.16
C VAL A 227 4.22 -0.73 28.55
N MET A 228 4.61 -1.88 27.98
CA MET A 228 5.92 -2.51 28.28
C MET A 228 7.10 -1.84 27.58
N PHE A 229 6.94 -1.28 26.37
CA PHE A 229 8.00 -0.49 25.72
C PHE A 229 8.30 0.82 26.46
N THR A 230 7.30 1.35 27.18
CA THR A 230 7.51 2.48 28.11
C THR A 230 8.27 2.05 29.37
N ALA A 231 8.28 0.77 29.71
CA ALA A 231 8.98 0.24 30.89
C ALA A 231 10.46 -0.13 30.61
N VAL A 232 10.83 -0.45 29.37
CA VAL A 232 12.21 -0.86 28.99
C VAL A 232 13.14 0.34 28.73
N PHE A 233 12.60 1.55 28.54
CA PHE A 233 13.38 2.79 28.52
C PHE A 233 13.04 3.67 29.74
N ARG A 234 13.42 3.22 30.94
CA ARG A 234 13.50 4.08 32.12
C ARG A 234 14.96 4.39 32.46
N VAL A 235 15.58 5.18 31.59
CA VAL A 235 16.56 6.20 31.98
C VAL A 235 16.28 7.45 31.13
N GLY A 236 15.54 8.41 31.73
CA GLY A 236 15.29 9.79 31.24
C GLY A 236 14.39 9.90 29.99
N VAL A 237 13.33 10.71 29.90
CA VAL A 237 12.80 11.84 30.66
C VAL A 237 11.27 11.73 30.53
N ALA A 238 10.55 11.73 31.66
CA ALA A 238 9.10 11.81 31.62
C ALA A 238 8.69 13.27 31.34
N ILE A 239 8.30 13.59 30.10
CA ILE A 239 7.52 14.80 29.84
C ILE A 239 6.07 14.49 30.21
N ALA A 240 5.75 14.62 31.49
CA ALA A 240 4.37 14.73 31.92
C ALA A 240 3.82 16.08 31.41
N LYS A 241 2.65 16.08 30.77
CA LYS A 241 1.89 17.31 30.48
C LYS A 241 1.52 17.95 31.82
N SER A 242 2.36 18.86 32.30
CA SER A 242 2.08 19.77 33.39
C SER A 242 1.28 20.96 32.87
N GLN A 243 0.15 21.27 33.51
CA GLN A 243 -0.55 22.53 33.29
C GLN A 243 0.22 23.66 34.03
N ARG A 244 0.92 24.49 33.23
CA ARG A 244 1.53 25.81 33.55
C ARG A 244 2.92 25.80 34.26
N PRO A 245 3.68 26.94 34.31
CA PRO A 245 4.92 27.06 33.53
C PRO A 245 6.17 27.24 34.41
N TRP A 246 7.33 26.92 33.83
CA TRP A 246 8.59 27.69 33.80
C TRP A 246 9.88 26.88 33.97
N THR A 247 10.86 27.38 33.19
CA THR A 247 12.32 27.32 33.30
C THR A 247 13.05 26.01 33.01
N ALA A 248 13.69 25.99 31.85
CA ALA A 248 14.71 25.04 31.44
C ALA A 248 16.07 25.42 32.04
N VAL A 249 16.77 24.44 32.61
CA VAL A 249 18.22 24.51 32.88
C VAL A 249 18.86 23.33 32.16
N ILE A 250 19.77 23.63 31.25
CA ILE A 250 20.52 22.67 30.44
C ILE A 250 21.81 22.33 31.18
N GLY A 251 22.04 21.05 31.46
CA GLY A 251 23.31 20.52 31.99
C GLY A 251 23.78 19.34 31.15
N SER A 252 24.97 19.46 30.58
CA SER A 252 25.63 18.51 29.66
C SER A 252 26.16 17.24 30.39
N PRO A 253 26.27 16.07 29.73
CA PRO A 253 26.61 14.81 30.40
C PRO A 253 28.13 14.60 30.47
N THR A 254 28.65 14.29 31.65
CA THR A 254 30.03 13.78 31.79
C THR A 254 30.03 12.48 32.60
N SER A 255 30.48 11.42 31.90
CA SER A 255 31.11 10.18 32.34
C SER A 255 30.47 9.38 33.50
N LEU A 256 29.81 8.26 33.15
CA LEU A 256 29.49 7.18 34.07
C LEU A 256 30.65 6.18 34.10
N HIS A 257 31.45 6.20 35.17
CA HIS A 257 32.28 5.06 35.58
C HIS A 257 31.41 4.10 36.42
N PHE A 258 31.34 2.84 35.99
CA PHE A 258 30.84 1.73 36.80
C PHE A 258 31.89 1.33 37.83
N THR A 259 31.54 1.37 39.12
CA THR A 259 32.10 0.44 40.11
C THR A 259 31.00 -0.06 41.05
N ASP A 260 31.13 -1.35 41.34
CA ASP A 260 30.19 -2.26 41.96
C ASP A 260 30.14 -2.11 43.50
N LEU A 261 29.05 -2.66 44.04
CA LEU A 261 28.54 -2.73 45.40
C LEU A 261 29.58 -2.95 46.50
N SER A 262 29.42 -2.22 47.63
CA SER A 262 29.34 -2.72 49.01
C SER A 262 29.96 -1.75 50.04
N SER A 263 29.11 -1.01 50.77
CA SER A 263 29.32 -0.68 52.19
C SER A 263 28.27 0.31 52.68
N TYR A 264 27.61 -0.06 53.80
CA TYR A 264 27.28 0.75 54.98
C TYR A 264 26.88 2.24 54.79
N ARG A 265 25.88 2.82 55.46
CA ARG A 265 25.17 2.51 56.71
C ARG A 265 23.93 3.42 56.78
N LYS A 266 22.88 2.96 57.45
CA LYS A 266 21.71 3.73 57.88
C LYS A 266 22.12 4.94 58.73
N ILE A 267 21.62 6.14 58.42
CA ILE A 267 21.51 7.25 59.39
C ILE A 267 20.12 7.88 59.23
N GLU A 268 19.30 7.72 60.27
CA GLU A 268 18.06 8.46 60.52
C GLU A 268 18.38 9.87 61.04
N THR A 269 17.69 10.85 60.45
CA THR A 269 17.15 12.11 61.01
C THR A 269 17.96 12.99 61.98
N SER A 270 18.08 14.27 61.59
CA SER A 270 17.43 15.40 62.28
C SER A 270 16.98 16.42 61.24
#